data_AF-A0A841LR22-F1
#
_entry.id   AF-A0A841LR22-F1
#
_cell.length_a   1.000
_cell.length_b   1.000
_cell.length_c   1.000
_cell.angle_alpha   90.00
_cell.angle_beta   90.00
_cell.angle_gamma   90.00
#
_symmetry.space_group_name_H-M   'P 1'
#
loop_
_entity.id
_entity.type
_entity.pdbx_description
1 polymer ?
#
loop_
_entity_poly.entity_id
_entity_poly.type
_entity_poly.pdbx_seq_one_letter_code
_entity_poly.pdbx_strand_id
1 'polypeptide(L)' 'MKRISDKRNVTPEQAIEILAEHGTKVTKEEAKMILDFMYKFCILAVNQLVTNERIEKK' A
#
# COMPACT_ATOMS: atom_id res chain seq x y z
N MET A 1 -6.77 14.50 -12.15
CA MET A 1 -6.31 13.30 -11.41
C MET A 1 -6.48 13.62 -9.93
N LYS A 2 -7.51 13.07 -9.27
CA LYS A 2 -7.72 13.30 -7.83
C LYS A 2 -6.50 12.72 -7.11
N ARG A 3 -5.78 13.53 -6.31
CA ARG A 3 -4.77 13.01 -5.39
C ARG A 3 -5.50 11.99 -4.52
N ILE A 4 -5.17 10.71 -4.63
CA ILE A 4 -5.52 9.72 -3.62
C ILE A 4 -4.94 10.34 -2.35
N SER A 5 -5.82 10.86 -1.49
CA SER A 5 -5.45 11.65 -0.35
C SER A 5 -4.37 10.91 0.43
N ASP A 6 -3.35 11.62 0.91
CA ASP A 6 -2.27 11.09 1.77
C ASP A 6 -2.75 10.43 3.08
N LYS A 7 -4.07 10.24 3.24
CA LYS A 7 -4.69 9.41 4.26
C LYS A 7 -4.29 7.95 4.05
N ARG A 8 -3.20 7.57 4.69
CA ARG A 8 -2.92 6.18 5.02
C ARG A 8 -4.09 5.63 5.82
N ASN A 9 -4.75 4.60 5.31
CA ASN A 9 -5.84 3.92 5.99
C ASN A 9 -5.34 2.95 7.08
N VAL A 10 -4.06 2.56 6.99
CA VAL A 10 -3.36 1.67 7.92
C VAL A 10 -2.17 2.41 8.52
N THR A 11 -2.09 2.43 9.85
CA THR A 11 -0.99 2.97 10.66
C THR A 11 0.10 1.93 10.90
N PRO A 12 1.35 2.33 11.24
CA PRO A 12 2.41 1.39 11.60
C PRO A 12 2.01 0.43 12.72
N GLU A 13 1.28 0.91 13.73
CA GLU A 13 0.78 0.09 14.85
C GLU A 13 -0.17 -1.01 14.36
N GLN A 14 -1.13 -0.66 13.50
CA GLN A 14 -2.02 -1.64 12.88
C GLN A 14 -1.26 -2.63 11.99
N ALA A 15 -0.20 -2.18 11.29
CA ALA A 15 0.63 -3.09 10.49
C ALA A 15 1.39 -4.09 11.36
N ILE A 16 1.86 -3.69 12.55
CA ILE A 16 2.49 -4.62 13.52
C ILE A 16 1.47 -5.68 13.94
N GLU A 17 0.25 -5.29 14.28
CA GLU A 17 -0.81 -6.22 14.68
C GLU A 17 -1.14 -7.23 13.57
N ILE A 18 -1.40 -6.75 12.35
CA ILE A 18 -1.71 -7.59 11.18
C ILE A 18 -0.56 -8.56 10.87
N LEU A 19 0.69 -8.07 10.89
CA LEU A 19 1.85 -8.92 10.60
C LEU A 19 2.05 -9.97 11.70
N ALA A 20 1.82 -9.60 12.96
CA ALA A 20 1.94 -10.52 14.09
C ALA A 20 0.87 -11.62 14.06
N GLU A 21 -0.37 -11.31 13.65
CA GLU A 21 -1.43 -12.31 13.42
C GLU A 21 -1.03 -13.38 12.39
N HIS A 22 -0.17 -13.00 11.44
CA HIS A 22 0.39 -13.91 10.43
C HIS A 22 1.78 -14.45 10.78
N GLY A 23 2.20 -14.34 12.05
CA GLY A 23 3.46 -14.92 12.55
C GLY A 23 4.71 -14.09 12.23
N THR A 24 4.57 -12.87 11.71
CA THR A 24 5.67 -11.97 11.38
C THR A 24 5.77 -10.85 12.41
N LYS A 25 6.78 -10.91 13.28
CA LYS A 25 7.04 -9.87 14.29
C LYS A 25 8.00 -8.83 13.72
N VAL A 26 7.61 -7.57 13.78
CA VAL A 26 8.39 -6.44 13.29
C VAL A 26 8.40 -5.30 14.31
N THR A 27 9.45 -4.49 14.27
CA THR A 27 9.55 -3.22 14.99
C THR A 27 8.67 -2.15 14.34
N LYS A 28 8.48 -1.01 15.02
CA LYS A 28 7.73 0.12 14.49
C LYS A 28 8.40 0.72 13.25
N GLU A 29 9.72 0.76 13.23
CA GLU A 29 10.54 1.26 12.13
C GLU A 29 10.40 0.37 10.89
N GLU A 30 10.45 -0.95 11.08
CA GLU A 30 10.23 -1.93 10.02
C GLU A 30 8.79 -1.86 9.50
N ALA A 31 7.78 -1.80 10.38
CA ALA A 31 6.38 -1.65 9.99
C ALA A 31 6.14 -0.38 9.16
N LYS A 32 6.78 0.74 9.53
CA LYS A 32 6.74 1.97 8.75
C LYS A 32 7.34 1.79 7.36
N MET A 33 8.50 1.13 7.26
CA MET A 33 9.16 0.87 5.99
C MET A 33 8.32 -0.04 5.07
N ILE A 34 7.73 -1.09 5.64
CA ILE A 34 6.84 -2.02 4.93
C ILE A 34 5.61 -1.27 4.40
N LEU A 35 4.94 -0.47 5.24
CA LEU A 35 3.80 0.33 4.81
C LEU A 35 4.18 1.31 3.70
N ASP A 36 5.32 2.01 3.82
CA ASP A 36 5.80 2.95 2.80
C ASP A 36 6.01 2.26 1.44
N PHE A 37 6.57 1.05 1.45
CA PHE A 37 6.70 0.24 0.26
C PHE A 37 5.32 -0.16 -0.29
N MET A 38 4.41 -0.62 0.57
CA MET A 38 3.12 -1.14 0.13
C MET A 38 2.20 -0.08 -0.47
N TYR A 39 2.20 1.15 0.06
CA TYR A 39 1.47 2.25 -0.57
C TYR A 39 2.03 2.58 -1.96
N LYS A 40 3.36 2.60 -2.13
CA LYS A 40 3.98 2.84 -3.45
C LYS A 40 3.61 1.71 -4.42
N PHE A 41 3.69 0.47 -3.97
CA PHE A 41 3.32 -0.69 -4.78
C PHE A 41 1.84 -0.64 -5.21
N CYS A 42 0.94 -0.32 -4.28
CA CYS A 42 -0.50 -0.20 -4.57
C CYS A 42 -0.78 0.88 -5.64
N ILE A 43 -0.14 2.05 -5.53
CA ILE A 43 -0.25 3.12 -6.54
C ILE A 43 0.22 2.62 -7.91
N LEU A 44 1.36 1.91 -7.97
CA LEU A 44 1.89 1.36 -9.21
C LEU A 44 0.93 0.34 -9.83
N ALA A 45 0.42 -0.61 -9.03
CA ALA A 45 -0.51 -1.63 -9.48
C ALA A 45 -1.83 -1.04 -10.03
N VAL A 46 -2.41 -0.06 -9.32
CA VAL A 46 -3.62 0.64 -9.77
C VAL A 46 -3.36 1.41 -11.06
N ASN A 47 -2.23 2.11 -11.16
CA ASN A 47 -1.86 2.84 -12.38
C ASN A 47 -1.71 1.89 -13.58
N GLN A 48 -1.12 0.71 -13.38
CA GLN A 48 -1.00 -0.30 -14.44
C GLN A 48 -2.36 -0.80 -14.90
N LEU A 49 -3.26 -1.14 -13.96
CA LEU A 49 -4.62 -1.58 -14.28
C LEU A 49 -5.39 -0.52 -15.07
N VAL A 50 -5.43 0.73 -14.59
CA VAL A 50 -6.15 1.83 -15.23
C VAL A 50 -5.55 2.19 -16.61
N THR A 51 -4.23 2.07 -16.77
CA THR A 51 -3.58 2.34 -18.06
C THR A 51 -3.95 1.28 -19.09
N ASN A 52 -3.99 0.01 -18.69
CA ASN A 52 -4.38 -1.09 -19.57
C ASN A 52 -5.85 -0.97 -20.01
N GLU A 53 -6.78 -0.62 -19.11
CA GLU A 53 -8.19 -0.38 -19.46
C GLU A 53 -8.37 0.74 -20.51
N ARG A 54 -7.47 1.72 -20.56
CA ARG A 54 -7.53 2.81 -21.56
C ARG A 54 -7.00 2.40 -22.93
N ILE A 55 -6.13 1.39 -22.98
CA ILE A 55 -5.59 0.85 -24.24
C ILE A 55 -6.61 -0.08 -24.89
N GLU A 56 -7.32 -0.90 -24.10
CA GLU A 56 -8.33 -1.84 -24.62
C GLU A 56 -9.62 -1.17 -25.13
N LYS A 57 -9.88 0.09 -24.72
CA LYS A 57 -11.06 0.87 -25.14
C LYS A 57 -10.81 1.80 -26.34
N LYS A 58 -9.64 1.75 -26.97
CA LYS A 58 -9.30 2.49 -28.20
C LYS A 58 -9.30 1.55 -29.39
#